data_AF-A0A957D5F6-F1
#
_entry.id   AF-A0A957D5F6-F1
#
_cell.length_a   1.000
_cell.length_b   1.000
_cell.length_c   1.000
_cell.angle_alpha   90.00
_cell.angle_beta   90.00
_cell.angle_gamma   90.00
#
_symmetry.space_group_name_H-M   'P 1'
#
loop_
_entity.id
_entity.type
_entity.pdbx_description
1 polymer ?
#
loop_
_entity_poly.entity_id
_entity_poly.type
_entity_poly.pdbx_seq_one_letter_code
_entity_poly.pdbx_strand_id
1 'polypeptide(L)'
;SGVSISADAVRACTELGIPIHFLSGTGTPYASLYSAGLIGTVLTRRAQLMAYNTPQAINLAAALALGKLENQATLLKYVAKYRKETAPAIYEELRLLALEVRDHLEELDGWRQAAHYDENIMDDVRGQLLSIEGRAANKFWQGIGLVLPEALHWPGRRGRGARDPFNSALNYGYGILYSQIERALVLAGLDPYGGFIHVDRPGKPSLVLDFIEPFRSPVVDRTVLGLVNRGMALEQDERGLLTQPTRRQLAEKILARLESSEKYEEKRYPLRVIIQQQARRLATFLRGERDVFLPFVARW
;
A
#
# COMPACT_ATOMS: atom_id res chain seq x y z
N SER A 1 0.27 -16.52 22.59
CA SER A 1 0.13 -15.59 23.74
C SER A 1 -0.93 -14.56 23.40
N GLY A 2 -1.88 -14.31 24.29
CA GLY A 2 -2.82 -13.20 24.19
C GLY A 2 -2.25 -11.94 24.85
N VAL A 3 -2.68 -10.76 24.41
CA VAL A 3 -2.38 -9.47 25.06
C VAL A 3 -3.70 -8.92 25.58
N SER A 4 -3.72 -8.40 26.81
CA SER A 4 -4.87 -7.71 27.40
C SER A 4 -4.60 -6.20 27.51
N ILE A 5 -5.67 -5.40 27.51
CA ILE A 5 -5.66 -3.95 27.71
C ILE A 5 -6.79 -3.57 28.67
N SER A 6 -6.54 -2.67 29.63
CA SER A 6 -7.56 -2.22 30.58
C SER A 6 -8.53 -1.23 29.93
N ALA A 7 -9.76 -1.14 30.47
CA ALA A 7 -10.74 -0.15 30.03
C ALA A 7 -10.21 1.29 30.18
N ASP A 8 -9.44 1.57 31.23
CA ASP A 8 -8.81 2.88 31.43
C ASP A 8 -7.78 3.22 30.35
N ALA A 9 -6.98 2.23 29.91
CA ALA A 9 -6.05 2.42 28.81
C ALA A 9 -6.79 2.65 27.48
N VAL A 10 -7.87 1.91 27.23
CA VAL A 10 -8.75 2.16 26.07
C VAL A 10 -9.32 3.57 26.12
N ARG A 11 -9.85 3.99 27.28
CA ARG A 11 -10.40 5.33 27.48
C ARG A 11 -9.37 6.42 27.21
N ALA A 12 -8.20 6.33 27.85
CA ALA A 12 -7.10 7.29 27.66
C ALA A 12 -6.66 7.38 26.19
N CYS A 13 -6.54 6.24 25.51
CA CYS A 13 -6.25 6.22 24.08
C CYS A 13 -7.35 6.93 23.27
N THR A 14 -8.63 6.66 23.53
CA THR A 14 -9.73 7.29 22.80
C THR A 14 -9.88 8.79 23.06
N GLU A 15 -9.65 9.25 24.29
CA GLU A 15 -9.65 10.68 24.67
C GLU A 15 -8.50 11.44 23.99
N LEU A 16 -7.36 10.77 23.81
CA LEU A 16 -6.20 11.32 23.09
C LEU A 16 -6.27 11.08 21.56
N GLY A 17 -7.34 10.48 21.04
CA GLY A 17 -7.48 10.16 19.61
C GLY A 17 -6.46 9.13 19.09
N ILE A 18 -5.91 8.30 19.97
CA ILE A 18 -5.00 7.20 19.66
C ILE A 18 -5.84 5.95 19.35
N PRO A 19 -5.83 5.45 18.10
CA PRO A 19 -6.54 4.22 17.76
C PRO A 19 -5.79 2.99 18.28
N ILE A 20 -6.54 1.95 18.61
CA ILE A 20 -6.01 0.66 19.07
C ILE A 20 -6.37 -0.40 18.04
N HIS A 21 -5.38 -1.12 17.52
CA HIS A 21 -5.57 -2.20 16.54
C HIS A 21 -5.14 -3.54 17.13
N PHE A 22 -5.97 -4.56 16.95
CA PHE A 22 -5.68 -5.93 17.33
C PHE A 22 -5.30 -6.75 16.09
N LEU A 23 -4.15 -7.43 16.16
CA LEU A 23 -3.56 -8.18 15.06
C LEU A 23 -3.51 -9.68 15.38
N SER A 24 -3.73 -10.52 14.38
CA SER A 24 -3.54 -11.98 14.47
C SER A 24 -2.04 -12.34 14.53
N GLY A 25 -1.72 -13.60 14.86
CA GLY A 25 -0.34 -14.11 14.83
C GLY A 25 0.33 -14.02 13.45
N THR A 26 -0.46 -13.93 12.37
CA THR A 26 0.02 -13.73 10.99
C THR A 26 0.12 -12.24 10.61
N GLY A 27 -0.12 -11.32 11.54
CA GLY A 27 -0.07 -9.87 11.31
C GLY A 27 -1.34 -9.30 10.65
N THR A 28 -2.42 -10.08 10.55
CA THR A 28 -3.69 -9.60 9.96
C THR A 28 -4.51 -8.86 11.02
N PRO A 29 -4.86 -7.57 10.82
CA PRO A 29 -5.77 -6.87 11.73
C PRO A 29 -7.14 -7.55 11.79
N TYR A 30 -7.70 -7.72 13.00
CA TYR A 30 -9.03 -8.31 13.19
C TYR A 30 -10.00 -7.43 14.00
N ALA A 31 -9.50 -6.41 14.70
CA ALA A 31 -10.35 -5.41 15.36
C ALA A 31 -9.61 -4.07 15.47
N SER A 32 -10.36 -2.97 15.39
CA SER A 32 -9.87 -1.60 15.56
C SER A 32 -10.82 -0.83 16.49
N LEU A 33 -10.29 -0.09 17.46
CA LEU A 33 -11.04 0.81 18.34
C LEU A 33 -10.68 2.26 18.02
N TYR A 34 -11.69 3.08 17.76
CA TYR A 34 -11.58 4.51 17.47
C TYR A 34 -12.43 5.32 18.45
N SER A 35 -12.06 6.59 18.66
CA SER A 35 -12.91 7.53 19.41
C SER A 35 -14.26 7.72 18.72
N ALA A 36 -15.35 7.69 19.48
CA ALA A 36 -16.71 7.86 18.93
C ALA A 36 -16.89 9.22 18.22
N GLY A 37 -16.20 10.27 18.67
CA GLY A 37 -16.29 11.62 18.09
C GLY A 37 -15.55 11.81 16.75
N LEU A 38 -14.67 10.89 16.36
CA LEU A 38 -13.92 10.97 15.09
C LEU A 38 -14.79 10.74 13.84
N ILE A 39 -16.01 10.24 14.04
CA ILE A 39 -16.91 9.75 12.97
C ILE A 39 -17.85 10.87 12.45
N GLY A 40 -17.70 12.12 12.93
CA GLY A 40 -18.60 13.26 12.65
C GLY A 40 -18.64 13.80 11.21
N THR A 41 -18.11 13.10 10.21
CA THR A 41 -17.97 13.58 8.83
C THR A 41 -18.91 12.84 7.86
N VAL A 42 -20.22 12.87 8.14
CA VAL A 42 -21.24 12.20 7.30
C VAL A 42 -21.20 12.69 5.84
N LEU A 43 -20.87 13.96 5.62
CA LEU A 43 -20.74 14.54 4.28
C LEU A 43 -19.68 13.84 3.42
N THR A 44 -18.51 13.54 3.99
CA THR A 44 -17.42 12.84 3.27
C THR A 44 -17.86 11.43 2.87
N ARG A 45 -18.52 10.71 3.77
CA ARG A 45 -19.01 9.34 3.45
C ARG A 45 -20.10 9.35 2.40
N ARG A 46 -21.05 10.29 2.46
CA ARG A 46 -22.08 10.44 1.41
C ARG A 46 -21.43 10.71 0.05
N ALA A 47 -20.49 11.64 0.00
CA ALA A 47 -19.77 11.97 -1.22
C ALA A 47 -18.99 10.76 -1.78
N GLN A 48 -18.30 10.01 -0.91
CA GLN A 48 -17.61 8.78 -1.28
C GLN A 48 -18.54 7.75 -1.93
N LEU A 49 -19.68 7.45 -1.29
CA LEU A 49 -20.64 6.47 -1.80
C LEU A 49 -21.28 6.92 -3.12
N MET A 50 -21.60 8.21 -3.23
CA MET A 50 -22.15 8.79 -4.46
C MET A 50 -21.16 8.81 -5.62
N ALA A 51 -19.86 8.90 -5.34
CA ALA A 51 -18.82 8.95 -6.36
C ALA A 51 -18.61 7.61 -7.10
N TYR A 52 -19.03 6.47 -6.53
CA TYR A 52 -18.68 5.13 -7.01
C TYR A 52 -18.99 4.91 -8.49
N ASN A 53 -20.14 5.36 -8.99
CA ASN A 53 -20.54 5.23 -10.41
C ASN A 53 -20.34 6.52 -11.20
N THR A 54 -19.35 7.33 -10.85
CA THR A 54 -19.08 8.62 -11.52
C THR A 54 -17.69 8.63 -12.15
N PRO A 55 -17.40 9.56 -13.09
CA PRO A 55 -16.04 9.73 -13.62
C PRO A 55 -14.98 9.98 -12.53
N GLN A 56 -15.37 10.49 -11.36
CA GLN A 56 -14.44 10.64 -10.22
C GLN A 56 -13.88 9.31 -9.73
N ALA A 57 -14.68 8.23 -9.75
CA ALA A 57 -14.22 6.89 -9.36
C ALA A 57 -13.15 6.36 -10.32
N ILE A 58 -13.34 6.56 -11.63
CA ILE A 58 -12.38 6.17 -12.67
C ILE A 58 -11.08 6.95 -12.50
N ASN A 59 -11.18 8.27 -12.33
CA ASN A 59 -10.02 9.14 -12.11
C ASN A 59 -9.23 8.69 -10.88
N LEU A 60 -9.91 8.38 -9.77
CA LEU A 60 -9.29 7.90 -8.55
C LEU A 60 -8.64 6.52 -8.72
N ALA A 61 -9.36 5.58 -9.35
CA ALA A 61 -8.87 4.23 -9.61
C ALA A 61 -7.57 4.26 -10.44
N ALA A 62 -7.60 4.99 -11.55
CA ALA A 62 -6.44 5.18 -12.42
C ALA A 62 -5.30 5.91 -11.68
N ALA A 63 -5.60 6.93 -10.88
CA ALA A 63 -4.59 7.63 -10.09
C ALA A 63 -3.91 6.72 -9.06
N LEU A 64 -4.64 5.86 -8.34
CA LEU A 64 -4.05 4.92 -7.39
C LEU A 64 -3.16 3.88 -8.08
N ALA A 65 -3.59 3.34 -9.22
CA ALA A 65 -2.79 2.41 -10.02
C ALA A 65 -1.54 3.10 -10.61
N LEU A 66 -1.66 4.34 -11.10
CA LEU A 66 -0.52 5.15 -11.54
C LEU A 66 0.51 5.29 -10.42
N GLY A 67 0.05 5.61 -9.20
CA GLY A 67 0.91 5.67 -8.02
C GLY A 67 1.63 4.35 -7.73
N LYS A 68 0.93 3.22 -7.82
CA LYS A 68 1.52 1.88 -7.64
C LYS A 68 2.63 1.60 -8.65
N LEU A 69 2.33 1.75 -9.94
CA LEU A 69 3.24 1.47 -11.05
C LEU A 69 4.46 2.39 -11.01
N GLU A 70 4.26 3.68 -10.76
CA GLU A 70 5.38 4.63 -10.66
C GLU A 70 6.32 4.29 -9.50
N ASN A 71 5.79 3.97 -8.33
CA ASN A 71 6.61 3.59 -7.18
C ASN A 71 7.33 2.25 -7.37
N GLN A 72 6.70 1.28 -8.04
CA GLN A 72 7.33 0.01 -8.40
C GLN A 72 8.49 0.22 -9.37
N ALA A 73 8.28 0.95 -10.46
CA ALA A 73 9.33 1.32 -11.41
C ALA A 73 10.47 2.11 -10.74
N THR A 74 10.13 3.01 -9.83
CA THR A 74 11.11 3.81 -9.07
C THR A 74 11.93 2.92 -8.14
N LEU A 75 11.33 1.92 -7.50
CA LEU A 75 12.07 0.96 -6.68
C LEU A 75 13.02 0.10 -7.53
N LEU A 76 12.59 -0.38 -8.70
CA LEU A 76 13.48 -1.12 -9.61
C LEU A 76 14.70 -0.29 -10.00
N LYS A 77 14.48 0.98 -10.42
CA LYS A 77 15.58 1.91 -10.76
C LYS A 77 16.52 2.18 -9.59
N TYR A 78 15.96 2.36 -8.40
CA TYR A 78 16.74 2.56 -7.18
C TYR A 78 17.65 1.37 -6.89
N VAL A 79 17.12 0.15 -6.99
CA VAL A 79 17.88 -1.08 -6.71
C VAL A 79 18.91 -1.35 -7.82
N ALA A 80 18.59 -1.01 -9.07
CA ALA A 80 19.50 -1.12 -10.21
C ALA A 80 20.75 -0.25 -10.02
N LYS A 81 20.60 0.97 -9.51
CA LYS A 81 21.72 1.92 -9.32
C LYS A 81 22.93 1.31 -8.61
N TYR A 82 22.72 0.45 -7.62
CA TYR A 82 23.79 -0.20 -6.84
C TYR A 82 24.45 -1.40 -7.55
N ARG A 83 24.02 -1.73 -8.77
CA ARG A 83 24.51 -2.85 -9.59
C ARG A 83 25.20 -2.41 -10.87
N LYS A 84 25.26 -1.10 -11.14
CA LYS A 84 25.83 -0.54 -12.36
C LYS A 84 27.26 -1.05 -12.64
N GLU A 85 28.07 -1.17 -11.60
CA GLU A 85 29.46 -1.63 -11.70
C GLU A 85 29.62 -3.11 -11.36
N THR A 86 28.90 -3.59 -10.34
CA THR A 86 29.07 -4.96 -9.80
C THR A 86 28.33 -6.04 -10.58
N ALA A 87 27.23 -5.70 -11.26
CA ALA A 87 26.46 -6.62 -12.09
C ALA A 87 25.75 -5.88 -13.25
N PRO A 88 26.49 -5.43 -14.29
CA PRO A 88 25.96 -4.60 -15.36
C PRO A 88 24.76 -5.21 -16.10
N ALA A 89 24.76 -6.53 -16.32
CA ALA A 89 23.63 -7.22 -16.95
C ALA A 89 22.33 -7.11 -16.12
N ILE A 90 22.43 -7.28 -14.79
CA ILE A 90 21.27 -7.12 -13.89
C ILE A 90 20.84 -5.64 -13.84
N TYR A 91 21.79 -4.70 -13.89
CA TYR A 91 21.47 -3.28 -13.96
C TYR A 91 20.62 -2.92 -15.18
N GLU A 92 21.01 -3.37 -16.38
CA GLU A 92 20.24 -3.10 -17.60
C GLU A 92 18.87 -3.79 -17.58
N GLU A 93 18.81 -5.05 -17.15
CA GLU A 93 17.55 -5.80 -17.06
C GLU A 93 16.56 -5.12 -16.10
N LEU A 94 17.00 -4.67 -14.92
CA LEU A 94 16.13 -3.94 -13.99
C LEU A 94 15.62 -2.61 -14.57
N ARG A 95 16.43 -1.94 -15.39
CA ARG A 95 16.00 -0.70 -16.08
C ARG A 95 14.98 -0.99 -17.15
N LEU A 96 15.14 -2.06 -17.92
CA LEU A 96 14.18 -2.51 -18.91
C LEU A 96 12.84 -2.87 -18.25
N LEU A 97 12.86 -3.70 -17.20
CA LEU A 97 11.66 -4.04 -16.43
C LEU A 97 10.98 -2.79 -15.84
N ALA A 98 11.75 -1.79 -15.40
CA ALA A 98 11.20 -0.53 -14.91
C ALA A 98 10.55 0.32 -16.02
N LEU A 99 10.97 0.18 -17.28
CA LEU A 99 10.31 0.78 -18.43
C LEU A 99 9.02 0.02 -18.75
N GLU A 100 9.06 -1.31 -18.81
CA GLU A 100 7.88 -2.14 -19.08
C GLU A 100 6.76 -1.96 -18.04
N VAL A 101 7.10 -1.75 -16.76
CA VAL A 101 6.12 -1.37 -15.72
C VAL A 101 5.47 -0.01 -16.04
N ARG A 102 6.22 0.92 -16.64
CA ARG A 102 5.76 2.27 -16.98
C ARG A 102 5.02 2.38 -18.30
N ASP A 103 5.14 1.40 -19.19
CA ASP A 103 4.45 1.40 -20.50
C ASP A 103 2.92 1.51 -20.36
N HIS A 104 2.37 1.15 -19.20
CA HIS A 104 0.95 1.26 -18.90
C HIS A 104 0.51 2.63 -18.33
N LEU A 105 1.44 3.56 -18.05
CA LEU A 105 1.11 4.84 -17.43
C LEU A 105 0.36 5.78 -18.38
N GLU A 106 0.70 5.77 -19.67
CA GLU A 106 0.04 6.62 -20.67
C GLU A 106 -1.44 6.24 -20.83
N GLU A 107 -1.73 4.93 -20.89
CA GLU A 107 -3.10 4.40 -20.90
C GLU A 107 -3.89 4.86 -19.67
N LEU A 108 -3.32 4.73 -18.46
CA LEU A 108 -3.96 5.15 -17.21
C LEU A 108 -4.16 6.67 -17.12
N ASP A 109 -3.23 7.48 -17.64
CA ASP A 109 -3.42 8.93 -17.64
C ASP A 109 -4.51 9.36 -18.64
N GLY A 110 -4.62 8.67 -19.77
CA GLY A 110 -5.73 8.82 -20.71
C GLY A 110 -7.09 8.60 -20.05
N TRP A 111 -7.22 7.57 -19.19
CA TRP A 111 -8.46 7.31 -18.46
C TRP A 111 -8.85 8.43 -17.49
N ARG A 112 -7.87 9.12 -16.91
CA ARG A 112 -8.12 10.24 -15.98
C ARG A 112 -8.71 11.47 -16.69
N GLN A 113 -8.43 11.59 -17.99
CA GLN A 113 -8.90 12.67 -18.85
C GLN A 113 -10.22 12.33 -19.56
N ALA A 114 -10.58 11.05 -19.62
CA ALA A 114 -11.76 10.57 -20.30
C ALA A 114 -13.03 10.85 -19.46
N ALA A 115 -13.88 11.74 -19.96
CA ALA A 115 -15.21 11.99 -19.41
C ALA A 115 -16.22 10.99 -20.00
N HIS A 116 -16.17 9.73 -19.56
CA HIS A 116 -17.17 8.73 -19.93
C HIS A 116 -18.02 8.36 -18.72
N TYR A 117 -19.33 8.28 -18.93
CA TYR A 117 -20.31 7.80 -17.96
C TYR A 117 -21.15 6.71 -18.64
N ASP A 118 -21.13 5.52 -18.06
CA ASP A 118 -22.01 4.40 -18.35
C ASP A 118 -22.29 3.68 -17.02
N GLU A 119 -23.49 3.12 -16.83
CA GLU A 119 -23.89 2.43 -15.60
C GLU A 119 -22.99 1.23 -15.28
N ASN A 120 -22.36 0.61 -16.30
CA ASN A 120 -21.45 -0.53 -16.14
C ASN A 120 -19.95 -0.14 -16.15
N ILE A 121 -19.64 1.16 -16.24
CA ILE A 121 -18.27 1.62 -16.52
C ILE A 121 -17.25 1.13 -15.50
N MET A 122 -17.64 0.99 -14.23
CA MET A 122 -16.72 0.57 -13.17
C MET A 122 -16.35 -0.90 -13.25
N ASP A 123 -17.21 -1.78 -13.76
CA ASP A 123 -16.90 -3.20 -13.89
C ASP A 123 -15.92 -3.43 -15.05
N ASP A 124 -16.12 -2.73 -16.17
CA ASP A 124 -15.21 -2.76 -17.33
C ASP A 124 -13.85 -2.14 -17.00
N VAL A 125 -13.85 -0.95 -16.39
CA VAL A 125 -12.63 -0.26 -15.94
C VAL A 125 -11.87 -1.13 -14.95
N ARG A 126 -12.56 -1.80 -14.02
CA ARG A 126 -11.92 -2.71 -13.07
C ARG A 126 -11.24 -3.88 -13.77
N GLY A 127 -11.90 -4.51 -14.74
CA GLY A 127 -11.32 -5.63 -15.51
C GLY A 127 -10.05 -5.21 -16.23
N GLN A 128 -10.07 -4.06 -16.90
CA GLN A 128 -8.91 -3.51 -17.60
C GLN A 128 -7.80 -3.14 -16.62
N LEU A 129 -8.14 -2.49 -15.49
CA LEU A 129 -7.19 -2.07 -14.47
C LEU A 129 -6.46 -3.26 -13.85
N LEU A 130 -7.18 -4.32 -13.49
CA LEU A 130 -6.59 -5.55 -12.96
C LEU A 130 -5.65 -6.23 -13.98
N SER A 131 -5.98 -6.15 -15.27
CA SER A 131 -5.13 -6.67 -16.35
C SER A 131 -3.82 -5.87 -16.45
N ILE A 132 -3.90 -4.54 -16.45
CA ILE A 132 -2.74 -3.62 -16.43
C ILE A 132 -1.86 -3.91 -15.20
N GLU A 133 -2.46 -3.93 -14.01
CA GLU A 133 -1.75 -4.18 -12.76
C GLU A 133 -1.10 -5.56 -12.74
N GLY A 134 -1.76 -6.60 -13.28
CA GLY A 134 -1.21 -7.94 -13.37
C GLY A 134 0.05 -8.01 -14.23
N ARG A 135 0.04 -7.36 -15.40
CA ARG A 135 1.22 -7.28 -16.28
C ARG A 135 2.37 -6.52 -15.62
N ALA A 136 2.09 -5.33 -15.09
CA ALA A 136 3.07 -4.53 -14.37
C ALA A 136 3.66 -5.28 -13.17
N ALA A 137 2.81 -5.92 -12.36
CA ALA A 137 3.24 -6.67 -11.18
C ALA A 137 4.15 -7.84 -11.57
N ASN A 138 3.89 -8.54 -12.68
CA ASN A 138 4.74 -9.62 -13.17
C ASN A 138 6.18 -9.12 -13.39
N LYS A 139 6.33 -8.02 -14.14
CA LYS A 139 7.64 -7.40 -14.42
C LYS A 139 8.33 -6.87 -13.17
N PHE A 140 7.56 -6.22 -12.29
CA PHE A 140 8.07 -5.75 -11.00
C PHE A 140 8.64 -6.90 -10.17
N TRP A 141 7.88 -7.97 -9.96
CA TRP A 141 8.31 -9.10 -9.14
C TRP A 141 9.41 -9.94 -9.79
N GLN A 142 9.47 -10.01 -11.12
CA GLN A 142 10.62 -10.55 -11.85
C GLN A 142 11.89 -9.77 -11.48
N GLY A 143 11.85 -8.45 -11.52
CA GLY A 143 12.99 -7.60 -11.16
C GLY A 143 13.41 -7.75 -9.70
N ILE A 144 12.46 -7.86 -8.77
CA ILE A 144 12.76 -8.17 -7.37
C ILE A 144 13.44 -9.55 -7.24
N GLY A 145 13.04 -10.54 -8.03
CA GLY A 145 13.66 -11.87 -8.02
C GLY A 145 15.15 -11.84 -8.37
N LEU A 146 15.55 -11.01 -9.36
CA LEU A 146 16.95 -10.88 -9.81
C LEU A 146 17.90 -10.34 -8.75
N VAL A 147 17.38 -9.74 -7.69
CA VAL A 147 18.16 -9.01 -6.69
C VAL A 147 18.09 -9.63 -5.31
N LEU A 148 17.31 -10.71 -5.15
CA LEU A 148 17.20 -11.45 -3.91
C LEU A 148 18.33 -12.48 -3.78
N PRO A 149 18.82 -12.74 -2.55
CA PRO A 149 19.71 -13.85 -2.29
C PRO A 149 19.10 -15.19 -2.71
N GLU A 150 19.86 -15.98 -3.47
CA GLU A 150 19.44 -17.31 -3.95
C GLU A 150 19.06 -18.26 -2.81
N ALA A 151 19.73 -18.14 -1.66
CA ALA A 151 19.47 -18.93 -0.45
C ALA A 151 18.04 -18.79 0.11
N LEU A 152 17.28 -17.77 -0.31
CA LEU A 152 15.86 -17.66 0.07
C LEU A 152 14.93 -18.59 -0.73
N HIS A 153 15.41 -19.19 -1.83
CA HIS A 153 14.63 -20.03 -2.73
C HIS A 153 13.25 -19.43 -3.07
N TRP A 154 13.23 -18.12 -3.34
CA TRP A 154 11.98 -17.37 -3.45
C TRP A 154 11.19 -17.79 -4.71
N PRO A 155 9.94 -18.27 -4.57
CA PRO A 155 9.18 -18.84 -5.69
C PRO A 155 8.45 -17.78 -6.52
N GLY A 156 8.83 -16.50 -6.41
CA GLY A 156 8.04 -15.37 -6.88
C GLY A 156 6.96 -14.93 -5.88
N ARG A 157 6.22 -13.87 -6.22
CA ARG A 157 5.23 -13.28 -5.32
C ARG A 157 4.06 -14.22 -5.08
N ARG A 158 3.83 -14.57 -3.80
CA ARG A 158 2.66 -15.33 -3.33
C ARG A 158 1.92 -14.55 -2.26
N GLY A 159 0.62 -14.44 -2.40
CA GLY A 159 -0.25 -13.70 -1.48
C GLY A 159 -0.54 -14.46 -0.18
N ARG A 160 -1.82 -14.64 0.12
CA ARG A 160 -2.29 -15.32 1.33
C ARG A 160 -1.85 -16.79 1.31
N GLY A 161 -1.34 -17.28 2.45
CA GLY A 161 -0.91 -18.68 2.60
C GLY A 161 0.51 -18.99 2.11
N ALA A 162 1.27 -17.97 1.69
CA ALA A 162 2.70 -18.14 1.41
C ALA A 162 3.44 -18.67 2.65
N ARG A 163 4.35 -19.61 2.42
CA ARG A 163 5.17 -20.24 3.47
C ARG A 163 6.66 -19.94 3.32
N ASP A 164 7.09 -19.31 2.25
CA ASP A 164 8.48 -18.87 2.11
C ASP A 164 8.75 -17.63 2.99
N PRO A 165 10.01 -17.45 3.47
CA PRO A 165 10.33 -16.37 4.39
C PRO A 165 10.07 -14.97 3.82
N PHE A 166 10.40 -14.73 2.55
CA PHE A 166 10.31 -13.40 1.95
C PHE A 166 8.87 -12.95 1.74
N ASN A 167 8.00 -13.78 1.16
CA ASN A 167 6.58 -13.47 1.06
C ASN A 167 5.93 -13.35 2.44
N SER A 168 6.36 -14.15 3.42
CA SER A 168 5.88 -14.03 4.80
C SER A 168 6.24 -12.66 5.40
N ALA A 169 7.46 -12.18 5.17
CA ALA A 169 7.92 -10.87 5.62
C ALA A 169 7.16 -9.72 4.94
N LEU A 170 6.95 -9.82 3.62
CA LEU A 170 6.12 -8.88 2.87
C LEU A 170 4.69 -8.85 3.41
N ASN A 171 4.05 -10.02 3.56
CA ASN A 171 2.68 -10.14 4.07
C ASN A 171 2.53 -9.55 5.47
N TYR A 172 3.49 -9.83 6.36
CA TYR A 172 3.53 -9.25 7.70
C TYR A 172 3.66 -7.73 7.65
N GLY A 173 4.55 -7.22 6.81
CA GLY A 173 4.73 -5.77 6.61
C GLY A 173 3.52 -5.07 6.03
N TYR A 174 2.83 -5.69 5.06
CA TYR A 174 1.56 -5.18 4.55
C TYR A 174 0.47 -5.20 5.63
N GLY A 175 0.47 -6.20 6.52
CA GLY A 175 -0.39 -6.23 7.71
C GLY A 175 -0.27 -4.98 8.58
N ILE A 176 0.97 -4.56 8.86
CA ILE A 176 1.25 -3.30 9.57
C ILE A 176 0.77 -2.10 8.76
N LEU A 177 1.08 -2.04 7.47
CA LEU A 177 0.71 -0.91 6.62
C LEU A 177 -0.82 -0.77 6.48
N TYR A 178 -1.58 -1.88 6.39
CA TYR A 178 -3.05 -1.84 6.37
C TYR A 178 -3.63 -1.08 7.56
N SER A 179 -3.11 -1.32 8.77
CA SER A 179 -3.57 -0.59 9.97
C SER A 179 -3.35 0.93 9.88
N GLN A 180 -2.23 1.36 9.28
CA GLN A 180 -1.92 2.77 9.12
C GLN A 180 -2.79 3.43 8.05
N ILE A 181 -3.08 2.71 6.97
CA ILE A 181 -3.98 3.16 5.91
C ILE A 181 -5.41 3.28 6.42
N GLU A 182 -5.93 2.24 7.07
CA GLU A 182 -7.27 2.25 7.65
C GLU A 182 -7.44 3.41 8.64
N ARG A 183 -6.47 3.59 9.55
CA ARG A 183 -6.44 4.72 10.46
C ARG A 183 -6.53 6.05 9.71
N ALA A 184 -5.69 6.26 8.69
CA ALA A 184 -5.64 7.52 7.97
C ALA A 184 -6.96 7.84 7.25
N LEU A 185 -7.61 6.81 6.67
CA LEU A 185 -8.91 6.92 6.03
C LEU A 185 -10.01 7.26 7.03
N VAL A 186 -10.07 6.58 8.17
CA VAL A 186 -11.02 6.87 9.26
C VAL A 186 -10.83 8.30 9.77
N LEU A 187 -9.59 8.72 10.02
CA LEU A 187 -9.27 10.09 10.46
C LEU A 187 -9.57 11.16 9.40
N ALA A 188 -9.63 10.79 8.12
CA ALA A 188 -10.07 11.66 7.03
C ALA A 188 -11.60 11.66 6.83
N GLY A 189 -12.33 10.85 7.59
CA GLY A 189 -13.78 10.78 7.53
C GLY A 189 -14.34 9.86 6.44
N LEU A 190 -13.49 9.03 5.84
CA LEU A 190 -13.86 8.06 4.81
C LEU A 190 -14.33 6.75 5.45
N ASP A 191 -15.11 5.98 4.69
CA ASP A 191 -15.47 4.60 5.02
C ASP A 191 -14.40 3.64 4.47
N PRO A 192 -13.66 2.90 5.32
CA PRO A 192 -12.67 1.92 4.89
C PRO A 192 -13.20 0.80 3.99
N TYR A 193 -14.52 0.56 3.99
CA TYR A 193 -15.17 -0.51 3.25
C TYR A 193 -15.82 -0.05 1.93
N GLY A 194 -15.78 1.25 1.60
CA GLY A 194 -16.31 1.79 0.34
C GLY A 194 -15.20 2.04 -0.69
N GLY A 195 -14.63 0.99 -1.27
CA GLY A 195 -13.59 1.07 -2.28
C GLY A 195 -14.13 1.37 -3.69
N PHE A 196 -13.20 1.50 -4.64
CA PHE A 196 -13.46 1.82 -6.05
C PHE A 196 -12.88 0.75 -6.97
N ILE A 197 -11.69 0.21 -6.68
CA ILE A 197 -11.01 -0.79 -7.51
C ILE A 197 -11.36 -2.20 -7.04
N HIS A 198 -11.11 -2.51 -5.77
CA HIS A 198 -11.36 -3.85 -5.24
C HIS A 198 -12.86 -4.07 -4.99
N VAL A 199 -13.40 -5.16 -5.55
CA VAL A 199 -14.81 -5.54 -5.37
C VAL A 199 -15.21 -5.59 -3.90
N ASP A 200 -16.35 -4.95 -3.61
CA ASP A 200 -17.00 -5.02 -2.31
C ASP A 200 -17.41 -6.45 -2.00
N ARG A 201 -16.85 -6.98 -0.92
CA ARG A 201 -17.24 -8.26 -0.35
C ARG A 201 -17.49 -8.04 1.13
N PRO A 202 -18.54 -8.63 1.72
CA PRO A 202 -18.78 -8.51 3.15
C PRO A 202 -17.52 -8.77 3.97
N GLY A 203 -17.15 -7.80 4.82
CA GLY A 203 -15.98 -7.88 5.70
C GLY A 203 -14.63 -7.55 5.06
N LYS A 204 -14.56 -7.13 3.79
CA LYS A 204 -13.32 -6.73 3.11
C LYS A 204 -13.22 -5.18 3.05
N PRO A 205 -12.21 -4.55 3.67
CA PRO A 205 -12.06 -3.10 3.62
C PRO A 205 -11.50 -2.66 2.25
N SER A 206 -12.37 -2.60 1.24
CA SER A 206 -11.98 -2.38 -0.17
C SER A 206 -11.20 -1.07 -0.36
N LEU A 207 -11.61 0.03 0.28
CA LEU A 207 -10.87 1.30 0.16
C LEU A 207 -9.46 1.21 0.77
N VAL A 208 -9.28 0.46 1.86
CA VAL A 208 -7.95 0.23 2.43
C VAL A 208 -7.03 -0.48 1.43
N LEU A 209 -7.58 -1.44 0.68
CA LEU A 209 -6.84 -2.20 -0.33
C LEU A 209 -6.54 -1.39 -1.58
N ASP A 210 -7.39 -0.43 -1.94
CA ASP A 210 -7.12 0.50 -3.04
C ASP A 210 -6.06 1.53 -2.61
N PHE A 211 -6.26 2.14 -1.45
CA PHE A 211 -5.47 3.28 -0.99
C PHE A 211 -4.05 2.90 -0.54
N ILE A 212 -3.82 1.63 -0.17
CA ILE A 212 -2.48 1.14 0.17
C ILE A 212 -1.53 1.12 -1.03
N GLU A 213 -2.06 1.03 -2.26
CA GLU A 213 -1.28 0.66 -3.44
C GLU A 213 -0.08 1.58 -3.72
N PRO A 214 -0.22 2.92 -3.67
CA PRO A 214 0.93 3.83 -3.82
C PRO A 214 1.97 3.74 -2.69
N PHE A 215 1.67 3.07 -1.57
CA PHE A 215 2.53 3.01 -0.39
C PHE A 215 3.20 1.65 -0.15
N ARG A 216 2.77 0.58 -0.87
CA ARG A 216 3.35 -0.76 -0.72
C ARG A 216 4.85 -0.77 -0.95
N SER A 217 5.30 -0.29 -2.11
CA SER A 217 6.72 -0.28 -2.46
C SER A 217 7.54 0.71 -1.63
N PRO A 218 7.06 1.95 -1.37
CA PRO A 218 7.78 2.90 -0.54
C PRO A 218 8.01 2.51 0.91
N VAL A 219 7.04 1.83 1.52
CA VAL A 219 7.07 1.49 2.93
C VAL A 219 7.57 0.07 3.15
N VAL A 220 6.97 -0.91 2.48
CA VAL A 220 7.18 -2.33 2.77
C VAL A 220 8.24 -2.93 1.86
N ASP A 221 8.03 -2.91 0.54
CA ASP A 221 8.89 -3.67 -0.39
C ASP A 221 10.35 -3.19 -0.29
N ARG A 222 10.56 -1.87 -0.30
CA ARG A 222 11.88 -1.24 -0.13
C ARG A 222 12.54 -1.67 1.19
N THR A 223 11.77 -1.69 2.28
CA THR A 223 12.30 -1.99 3.61
C THR A 223 12.67 -3.46 3.71
N VAL A 224 11.78 -4.37 3.33
CA VAL A 224 12.01 -5.82 3.41
C VAL A 224 13.15 -6.24 2.49
N LEU A 225 13.16 -5.75 1.24
CA LEU A 225 14.25 -6.01 0.30
C LEU A 225 15.59 -5.50 0.84
N GLY A 226 15.61 -4.27 1.39
CA GLY A 226 16.82 -3.68 1.95
C GLY A 226 17.34 -4.41 3.20
N LEU A 227 16.48 -5.06 3.98
CA LEU A 227 16.89 -5.86 5.14
C LEU A 227 17.53 -7.18 4.70
N VAL A 228 16.88 -7.88 3.77
CA VAL A 228 17.38 -9.14 3.22
C VAL A 228 18.72 -8.95 2.51
N ASN A 229 18.85 -7.91 1.68
CA ASN A 229 20.10 -7.62 0.98
C ASN A 229 21.24 -7.18 1.92
N ARG A 230 20.95 -6.85 3.17
CA ARG A 230 21.94 -6.59 4.23
C ARG A 230 22.19 -7.80 5.13
N GLY A 231 21.69 -8.98 4.75
CA GLY A 231 21.92 -10.24 5.46
C GLY A 231 21.02 -10.46 6.67
N MET A 232 19.91 -9.73 6.82
CA MET A 232 18.93 -10.06 7.86
C MET A 232 18.30 -11.43 7.56
N ALA A 233 18.49 -12.39 8.46
CA ALA A 233 17.84 -13.68 8.40
C ALA A 233 16.33 -13.53 8.64
N LEU A 234 15.52 -14.15 7.78
CA LEU A 234 14.08 -14.24 7.94
C LEU A 234 13.71 -15.60 8.52
N GLU A 235 13.95 -15.77 9.82
CA GLU A 235 13.73 -17.06 10.49
C GLU A 235 12.24 -17.40 10.60
N GLN A 236 11.93 -18.68 10.41
CA GLN A 236 10.60 -19.26 10.58
C GLN A 236 10.63 -20.39 11.62
N ASP A 237 9.50 -20.61 12.29
CA ASP A 237 9.28 -21.76 13.17
C ASP A 237 8.94 -23.03 12.37
N GLU A 238 8.78 -24.16 13.07
CA GLU A 238 8.43 -25.47 12.49
C GLU A 238 7.11 -25.46 11.69
N ARG A 239 6.24 -24.46 11.89
CA ARG A 239 4.97 -24.30 11.18
C ARG A 239 5.10 -23.41 9.95
N GLY A 240 6.31 -22.92 9.65
CA GLY A 240 6.57 -21.99 8.55
C GLY A 240 6.11 -20.57 8.84
N LEU A 241 5.91 -20.18 10.10
CA LEU A 241 5.56 -18.82 10.49
C LEU A 241 6.82 -18.07 10.91
N LEU A 242 6.92 -16.78 10.56
CA LEU A 242 8.07 -15.95 11.01
C LEU A 242 8.20 -16.01 12.53
N THR A 243 9.40 -16.20 13.05
CA THR A 243 9.64 -16.25 14.49
C THR A 243 9.31 -14.89 15.15
N GLN A 244 9.04 -14.88 16.46
CA GLN A 244 8.76 -13.64 17.18
C GLN A 244 9.91 -12.60 17.08
N PRO A 245 11.20 -12.97 17.19
CA PRO A 245 12.31 -12.04 16.96
C PRO A 245 12.28 -11.43 15.55
N THR A 246 12.11 -12.24 14.51
CA THR A 246 12.02 -11.76 13.12
C THR A 246 10.86 -10.79 12.92
N ARG A 247 9.67 -11.12 13.45
CA ARG A 247 8.50 -10.23 13.39
C ARG A 247 8.75 -8.90 14.11
N ARG A 248 9.39 -8.93 15.29
CA ARG A 248 9.70 -7.71 16.06
C ARG A 248 10.65 -6.81 15.28
N GLN A 249 11.71 -7.37 14.69
CA GLN A 249 12.67 -6.60 13.91
C GLN A 249 12.05 -6.03 12.62
N LEU A 250 11.23 -6.81 11.91
CA LEU A 250 10.47 -6.33 10.76
C LEU A 250 9.54 -5.17 11.15
N ALA A 251 8.78 -5.32 12.24
CA ALA A 251 7.88 -4.27 12.72
C ALA A 251 8.64 -2.99 13.06
N GLU A 252 9.74 -3.08 13.80
CA GLU A 252 10.59 -1.93 14.14
C GLU A 252 11.06 -1.17 12.87
N LYS A 253 11.56 -1.89 11.87
CA LYS A 253 12.10 -1.28 10.64
C LYS A 253 11.02 -0.68 9.76
N ILE A 254 9.85 -1.30 9.69
CA ILE A 254 8.69 -0.77 8.93
C ILE A 254 8.11 0.46 9.62
N LEU A 255 7.98 0.43 10.95
CA LEU A 255 7.53 1.60 11.72
C LEU A 255 8.56 2.74 11.62
N ALA A 256 9.85 2.46 11.72
CA ALA A 256 10.90 3.45 11.49
C ALA A 256 10.85 4.02 10.05
N ARG A 257 10.53 3.20 9.05
CA ARG A 257 10.33 3.66 7.68
C ARG A 257 9.15 4.64 7.58
N LEU A 258 8.05 4.39 8.29
CA LEU A 258 6.91 5.32 8.33
C LEU A 258 7.26 6.68 8.94
N GLU A 259 8.25 6.74 9.84
CA GLU A 259 8.77 7.98 10.40
C GLU A 259 9.82 8.67 9.52
N SER A 260 10.39 7.95 8.56
CA SER A 260 11.38 8.53 7.66
C SER A 260 10.76 9.58 6.72
N SER A 261 11.50 10.65 6.49
CA SER A 261 11.02 11.81 5.72
C SER A 261 11.20 11.62 4.22
N GLU A 262 10.15 11.88 3.45
CA GLU A 262 10.13 11.87 1.97
C GLU A 262 9.68 13.23 1.42
N LYS A 263 10.10 13.56 0.19
CA LYS A 263 9.65 14.80 -0.47
C LYS A 263 8.20 14.65 -0.92
N TYR A 264 7.35 15.60 -0.54
CA TYR A 264 5.94 15.67 -0.91
C TYR A 264 5.51 17.15 -0.93
N GLU A 265 4.99 17.61 -2.07
CA GLU A 265 4.60 19.01 -2.31
C GLU A 265 5.68 20.03 -1.91
N GLU A 266 6.87 19.86 -2.50
CA GLU A 266 8.04 20.71 -2.26
C GLU A 266 8.62 20.70 -0.83
N LYS A 267 7.98 20.02 0.12
CA LYS A 267 8.43 19.89 1.50
C LYS A 267 8.79 18.45 1.84
N ARG A 268 9.42 18.23 2.99
CA ARG A 268 9.71 16.89 3.51
C ARG A 268 8.78 16.57 4.67
N TYR A 269 8.17 15.41 4.62
CA TYR A 269 7.30 14.93 5.70
C TYR A 269 7.57 13.45 5.98
N PRO A 270 7.38 12.97 7.23
CA PRO A 270 7.32 11.55 7.51
C PRO A 270 6.28 10.85 6.61
N LEU A 271 6.58 9.64 6.13
CA LEU A 271 5.65 8.86 5.29
C LEU A 271 4.27 8.70 5.94
N ARG A 272 4.20 8.52 7.27
CA ARG A 272 2.94 8.50 8.02
C ARG A 272 2.11 9.77 7.85
N VAL A 273 2.77 10.93 7.84
CA VAL A 273 2.12 12.24 7.63
C VAL A 273 1.68 12.38 6.18
N ILE A 274 2.46 11.87 5.22
CA ILE A 274 2.07 11.84 3.79
C ILE A 274 0.83 10.96 3.58
N ILE A 275 0.76 9.78 4.21
CA ILE A 275 -0.42 8.90 4.17
C ILE A 275 -1.66 9.66 4.68
N GLN A 276 -1.56 10.34 5.83
CA GLN A 276 -2.68 11.13 6.36
C GLN A 276 -3.07 12.31 5.46
N GLN A 277 -2.10 12.99 4.85
CA GLN A 277 -2.36 14.07 3.89
C GLN A 277 -3.05 13.55 2.63
N GLN A 278 -2.61 12.41 2.10
CA GLN A 278 -3.24 11.75 0.95
C GLN A 278 -4.68 11.34 1.26
N ALA A 279 -4.96 10.84 2.48
CA ALA A 279 -6.32 10.48 2.87
C ALA A 279 -7.25 11.71 2.96
N ARG A 280 -6.74 12.83 3.48
CA ARG A 280 -7.47 14.11 3.49
C ARG A 280 -7.71 14.64 2.08
N ARG A 281 -6.74 14.50 1.19
CA ARG A 281 -6.87 14.91 -0.22
C ARG A 281 -7.93 14.09 -0.93
N LEU A 282 -7.96 12.78 -0.70
CA LEU A 282 -9.03 11.91 -1.18
C LEU A 282 -10.39 12.40 -0.69
N ALA A 283 -10.54 12.71 0.61
CA ALA A 283 -11.78 13.24 1.15
C ALA A 283 -12.21 14.59 0.53
N THR A 284 -11.26 15.50 0.25
CA THR A 284 -11.56 16.77 -0.44
C THR A 284 -11.90 16.57 -1.92
N PHE A 285 -11.24 15.62 -2.59
CA PHE A 285 -11.50 15.26 -3.99
C PHE A 285 -12.92 14.69 -4.15
N LEU A 286 -13.30 13.72 -3.31
CA LEU A 286 -14.64 13.12 -3.34
C LEU A 286 -15.74 14.14 -3.02
N ARG A 287 -15.46 15.16 -2.20
CA ARG A 287 -16.39 16.27 -1.92
C ARG A 287 -16.46 17.31 -3.05
N GLY A 288 -15.70 17.15 -4.12
CA GLY A 288 -15.65 18.11 -5.24
C GLY A 288 -14.90 19.41 -4.91
N GLU A 289 -14.16 19.46 -3.81
CA GLU A 289 -13.32 20.62 -3.44
C GLU A 289 -11.98 20.63 -4.17
N ARG A 290 -11.66 19.54 -4.88
CA ARG A 290 -10.49 19.39 -5.74
C ARG A 290 -10.88 18.66 -7.00
N ASP A 291 -10.39 19.14 -8.13
CA ASP A 291 -10.69 18.54 -9.44
C ASP A 291 -9.92 17.24 -9.70
N VAL A 292 -8.73 17.10 -9.08
CA VAL A 292 -7.81 16.01 -9.38
C VAL A 292 -7.24 15.40 -8.10
N PHE A 293 -7.25 14.07 -8.03
CA PHE A 293 -6.45 13.31 -7.07
C PHE A 293 -5.09 12.96 -7.69
N LEU A 294 -4.00 13.30 -6.98
CA LEU A 294 -2.64 12.96 -7.37
C LEU A 294 -2.06 11.96 -6.35
N PRO A 295 -1.68 10.75 -6.78
CA PRO A 295 -1.16 9.73 -5.88
C PRO A 295 0.20 10.13 -5.34
N PHE A 296 0.62 9.51 -4.23
CA PHE A 296 1.99 9.64 -3.76
C PHE A 296 2.93 8.89 -4.70
N VAL A 297 3.97 9.58 -5.18
CA VAL A 297 5.10 8.98 -5.90
C VAL A 297 6.38 9.39 -5.19
N ALA A 298 7.11 8.39 -4.70
CA ALA A 298 8.37 8.61 -4.02
C ALA A 298 9.47 9.04 -5.00
N ARG A 299 10.42 9.84 -4.51
CA ARG A 299 11.54 10.36 -5.29
C ARG A 299 12.84 10.01 -4.57
N TRP A 300 13.42 8.85 -4.86
CA TRP A 300 14.72 8.40 -4.32
C TRP A 300 15.64 7.83 -5.41
#